data_AF-A0AAW9EEG2-F1
#
_entry.id   AF-A0AAW9EEG2-F1
#
_cell.length_a   1.000
_cell.length_b   1.000
_cell.length_c   1.000
_cell.angle_alpha   90.00
_cell.angle_beta   90.00
_cell.angle_gamma   90.00
#
_symmetry.space_group_name_H-M   'P 1'
#
loop_
_entity.id
_entity.type
_entity.pdbx_description
1 polymer ?
#
loop_
_entity_poly.entity_id
_entity_poly.type
_entity_poly.pdbx_seq_one_letter_code
_entity_poly.pdbx_strand_id
1 'polypeptide(L)'
;PSATPPAADGKGAQAQAPEQAPLNDSPRTPIKLDIDSLNVNNARVTYTDEASGKQYNVEGIELSTGAIREGSSIPLKLNAYLGTNQPVVRVKT
;
A
#
# COMPACT_ATOMS: atom_id res chain seq x y z
N PRO A 1 64.95 12.18 -43.87
CA PRO A 1 64.44 10.80 -43.99
C PRO A 1 63.09 10.71 -43.28
N SER A 2 62.04 10.40 -44.04
CA SER A 2 60.65 10.29 -43.60
C SER A 2 60.34 8.87 -43.14
N ALA A 3 59.60 8.70 -42.05
CA ALA A 3 58.63 7.61 -41.84
C ALA A 3 57.73 7.90 -40.62
N THR A 4 56.42 7.78 -40.85
CA THR A 4 55.24 7.95 -39.97
C THR A 4 54.70 6.54 -39.61
N PRO A 5 53.86 6.34 -38.57
CA PRO A 5 53.69 5.11 -37.77
C PRO A 5 52.57 4.19 -38.29
N PRO A 6 52.14 3.17 -37.51
CA PRO A 6 50.75 3.25 -37.06
C PRO A 6 50.49 2.81 -35.59
N ALA A 7 49.38 3.37 -35.10
CA ALA A 7 48.74 3.19 -33.81
C ALA A 7 47.93 1.89 -33.69
N ALA A 8 47.58 1.52 -32.45
CA ALA A 8 46.35 0.83 -31.99
C ALA A 8 46.68 0.04 -30.71
N ASP A 9 45.88 -0.04 -29.66
CA ASP A 9 44.69 0.68 -29.24
C ASP A 9 44.59 0.37 -27.74
N GLY A 10 44.27 1.38 -26.94
CA GLY A 10 44.09 1.21 -25.50
C GLY A 10 42.95 0.24 -25.23
N LYS A 11 43.28 -0.94 -24.71
CA LYS A 11 42.31 -1.96 -24.27
C LYS A 11 41.66 -1.48 -22.97
N GLY A 12 40.82 -0.45 -23.07
CA GLY A 12 39.85 -0.09 -22.06
C GLY A 12 38.85 -1.22 -21.96
N ALA A 13 38.82 -1.90 -20.81
CA ALA A 13 37.77 -2.82 -20.48
C ALA A 13 36.43 -2.05 -20.48
N GLN A 14 35.64 -2.20 -21.53
CA GLN A 14 34.24 -1.78 -21.52
C GLN A 14 33.53 -2.65 -20.49
N ALA A 15 33.25 -2.06 -19.33
CA ALA A 15 32.27 -2.61 -18.41
C ALA A 15 30.94 -2.69 -19.18
N GLN A 16 30.49 -3.91 -19.43
CA GLN A 16 29.17 -4.17 -19.97
C GLN A 16 28.16 -3.65 -18.95
N ALA A 17 27.45 -2.57 -19.30
CA ALA A 17 26.28 -2.14 -18.54
C ALA A 17 25.30 -3.33 -18.49
N PRO A 18 24.67 -3.64 -17.35
CA PRO A 18 23.69 -4.70 -17.30
C PRO A 18 22.60 -4.41 -18.32
N GLU A 19 22.42 -5.36 -19.25
CA GLU A 19 21.34 -5.36 -20.21
C GLU A 19 20.04 -5.21 -19.44
N GLN A 20 19.35 -4.08 -19.63
CA GLN A 20 18.05 -3.86 -19.03
C GLN A 20 17.14 -4.95 -19.59
N ALA A 21 16.72 -5.87 -18.71
CA ALA A 21 15.69 -6.85 -19.03
C ALA A 21 14.52 -6.08 -19.67
N PRO A 22 13.96 -6.57 -20.80
CA PRO A 22 12.84 -5.91 -21.45
C PRO A 22 11.77 -5.67 -20.39
N LEU A 23 11.40 -4.40 -20.19
CA LEU A 23 10.20 -4.06 -19.46
C LEU A 23 9.07 -4.78 -20.18
N ASN A 24 8.55 -5.85 -19.58
CA ASN A 24 7.37 -6.55 -20.09
C ASN A 24 6.21 -5.54 -20.08
N ASP A 25 6.05 -4.81 -21.18
CA ASP A 25 4.92 -3.91 -21.48
C ASP A 25 3.65 -4.70 -21.86
N SER A 26 3.54 -5.93 -21.34
CA SER A 26 2.30 -6.69 -21.45
C SER A 26 1.21 -5.93 -20.68
N PRO A 27 0.08 -5.59 -21.32
CA PRO A 27 -0.99 -4.89 -20.63
C PRO A 27 -1.42 -5.71 -19.41
N ARG A 28 -1.29 -5.12 -18.22
CA ARG A 28 -1.74 -5.77 -16.98
C ARG A 28 -3.24 -5.97 -17.09
N THR A 29 -3.68 -7.22 -17.11
CA THR A 29 -5.10 -7.53 -16.97
C THR A 29 -5.56 -7.07 -15.58
N PRO A 30 -6.67 -6.31 -15.49
CA PRO A 30 -7.22 -5.93 -14.20
C PRO A 30 -7.58 -7.16 -13.37
N ILE A 31 -7.17 -7.19 -12.11
CA ILE A 31 -7.57 -8.24 -11.18
C ILE A 31 -8.99 -7.91 -10.73
N LYS A 32 -9.92 -8.85 -10.92
CA LYS A 32 -11.28 -8.73 -10.40
C LYS A 32 -11.28 -8.93 -8.89
N LEU A 33 -11.85 -7.99 -8.14
CA LEU A 33 -12.04 -8.12 -6.70
C LEU A 33 -13.30 -8.95 -6.38
N ASP A 34 -13.10 -10.13 -5.81
CA ASP A 34 -14.16 -11.09 -5.49
C ASP A 34 -13.89 -11.70 -4.09
N ILE A 35 -14.51 -11.13 -3.05
CA ILE A 35 -14.32 -11.58 -1.66
C ILE A 35 -15.68 -11.94 -1.06
N ASP A 36 -15.87 -13.17 -0.62
CA ASP A 36 -17.17 -13.62 -0.07
C ASP A 36 -17.57 -12.91 1.23
N SER A 37 -16.62 -12.70 2.13
CA SER A 37 -16.84 -11.93 3.35
C SER A 37 -15.52 -11.47 3.96
N LEU A 38 -15.59 -10.39 4.73
CA LEU A 38 -14.53 -9.94 5.61
C LEU A 38 -15.07 -9.85 7.03
N ASN A 39 -14.38 -10.48 7.98
CA ASN A 39 -14.67 -10.37 9.40
C ASN A 39 -13.44 -9.86 10.14
N VAL A 40 -13.63 -8.83 10.96
CA VAL A 40 -12.61 -8.26 11.83
C VAL A 40 -13.17 -8.27 13.24
N ASN A 41 -12.48 -8.97 14.13
CA ASN A 41 -12.93 -9.16 15.50
C ASN A 41 -11.91 -8.58 16.48
N ASN A 42 -12.39 -7.96 17.55
CA ASN A 42 -11.58 -7.39 18.61
C ASN A 42 -10.44 -6.48 18.12
N ALA A 43 -10.67 -5.72 17.05
CA ALA A 43 -9.67 -4.78 16.54
C ALA A 43 -9.69 -3.45 17.33
N ARG A 44 -8.52 -2.79 17.35
CA ARG A 44 -8.33 -1.46 17.94
C ARG A 44 -7.66 -0.55 16.92
N VAL A 45 -8.20 0.66 16.79
CA VAL A 45 -7.60 1.74 16.02
C VAL A 45 -7.38 2.93 16.93
N THR A 46 -6.19 3.51 16.87
CA THR A 46 -5.85 4.76 17.56
C THR A 46 -5.39 5.76 16.52
N TYR A 47 -5.99 6.93 16.53
CA TYR A 47 -5.58 8.07 15.73
C TYR A 47 -5.10 9.19 16.65
N THR A 48 -3.91 9.72 16.38
CA THR A 48 -3.33 10.84 17.10
C THR A 48 -3.25 12.01 16.14
N ASP A 49 -3.93 13.11 16.48
CA ASP A 49 -3.78 14.40 15.81
C ASP A 49 -2.58 15.12 16.41
N GLU A 50 -1.49 15.19 15.65
CA GLU A 50 -0.23 15.79 16.09
C GLU A 50 -0.31 17.31 16.29
N ALA A 51 -1.22 18.00 15.59
CA ALA A 51 -1.36 19.45 15.70
C ALA A 51 -2.07 19.86 17.00
N SER A 52 -3.10 19.11 17.40
CA SER A 52 -3.90 19.42 18.59
C SER A 52 -3.55 18.57 19.82
N GLY A 53 -2.75 17.52 19.67
CA GLY A 53 -2.45 16.54 20.71
C GLY A 53 -3.64 15.67 21.11
N LYS A 54 -4.75 15.73 20.37
CA LYS A 54 -5.94 14.91 20.62
C LYS A 54 -5.71 13.49 20.12
N GLN A 55 -6.26 12.55 20.87
CA GLN A 55 -6.26 11.14 20.52
C GLN A 55 -7.69 10.64 20.44
N TYR A 56 -7.96 9.91 19.37
CA TYR A 56 -9.23 9.24 19.11
C TYR A 56 -8.96 7.73 19.10
N ASN A 57 -9.79 6.99 19.82
CA ASN A 57 -9.66 5.56 19.95
C ASN A 57 -10.97 4.91 19.50
N VAL A 58 -10.83 3.83 18.74
CA VAL A 58 -11.93 2.93 18.41
C VAL A 58 -11.53 1.55 18.92
N GLU A 59 -12.31 1.01 19.84
CA GLU A 59 -12.02 -0.24 20.54
C GLU A 59 -13.14 -1.26 20.35
N GLY A 60 -12.78 -2.55 20.48
CA GLY A 60 -13.74 -3.64 20.37
C GLY A 60 -14.45 -3.64 19.02
N ILE A 61 -13.72 -3.34 17.95
CA ILE A 61 -14.29 -3.31 16.60
C ILE A 61 -14.67 -4.73 16.22
N GLU A 62 -15.97 -4.91 16.02
CA GLU A 62 -16.57 -6.10 15.43
C GLU A 62 -17.19 -5.68 14.10
N LEU A 63 -16.50 -5.97 13.00
CA LEU A 63 -16.92 -5.66 11.64
C LEU A 63 -17.20 -6.97 10.90
N SER A 64 -18.39 -7.07 10.32
CA SER A 64 -18.73 -8.14 9.39
C SER A 64 -19.27 -7.56 8.09
N THR A 65 -18.82 -8.11 6.97
CA THR A 65 -19.31 -7.76 5.64
C THR A 65 -19.93 -8.97 4.96
N GLY A 66 -20.88 -8.73 4.05
CA GLY A 66 -21.22 -9.71 3.02
C GLY A 66 -20.22 -9.67 1.85
N ALA A 67 -20.67 -10.17 0.70
CA ALA A 67 -19.86 -10.24 -0.51
C ALA A 67 -19.38 -8.85 -0.96
N ILE A 68 -18.09 -8.73 -1.18
CA ILE A 68 -17.43 -7.54 -1.74
C ILE A 68 -17.20 -7.83 -3.22
N ARG A 69 -17.90 -7.09 -4.07
CA ARG A 69 -17.78 -7.13 -5.54
C ARG A 69 -17.79 -5.69 -6.06
N GLU A 70 -17.03 -5.44 -7.11
CA GLU A 70 -16.93 -4.12 -7.74
C GLU A 70 -18.29 -3.64 -8.26
N GLY A 71 -18.60 -2.35 -8.09
CA GLY A 71 -19.83 -1.74 -8.58
C GLY A 71 -21.12 -2.17 -7.86
N SER A 72 -21.01 -2.96 -6.78
CA SER A 72 -22.15 -3.42 -5.99
C SER A 72 -22.14 -2.85 -4.57
N SER A 73 -23.31 -2.70 -3.97
CA SER A 73 -23.41 -2.33 -2.55
C SER A 73 -23.01 -3.50 -1.66
N ILE A 74 -22.21 -3.21 -0.63
CA ILE A 74 -21.69 -4.21 0.31
C ILE A 74 -22.49 -4.09 1.62
N PRO A 75 -23.24 -5.12 2.03
CA PRO A 75 -23.88 -5.10 3.34
C PRO A 75 -22.80 -5.19 4.43
N LEU A 76 -22.84 -4.26 5.39
CA LEU A 76 -21.89 -4.21 6.51
C LEU A 76 -22.62 -4.07 7.84
N LYS A 77 -22.06 -4.68 8.88
CA LYS A 77 -22.44 -4.46 10.28
C LYS A 77 -21.19 -4.12 11.06
N LEU A 78 -21.24 -3.01 11.79
CA LEU A 78 -20.16 -2.53 12.63
C LEU A 78 -20.70 -2.35 14.05
N ASN A 79 -19.99 -2.91 15.02
CA ASN A 79 -20.13 -2.53 16.42
C ASN A 79 -18.77 -2.03 16.90
N ALA A 80 -18.75 -0.93 17.63
CA ALA A 80 -17.52 -0.39 18.18
C ALA A 80 -17.76 0.52 19.39
N TYR A 81 -16.71 0.74 20.16
CA TYR A 81 -16.64 1.78 21.17
C TYR A 81 -15.71 2.90 20.70
N LEU A 82 -16.25 4.11 20.58
CA LEU A 82 -15.49 5.30 20.20
C LEU A 82 -15.15 6.08 21.45
N GLY A 83 -13.93 6.59 21.53
CA GLY A 83 -13.53 7.50 22.60
C GLY A 83 -12.53 8.55 22.18
N THR A 84 -12.45 9.63 22.97
CA THR A 84 -11.44 10.69 22.81
C THR A 84 -10.82 11.02 24.17
N ASN A 85 -9.58 11.50 24.17
CA ASN A 85 -8.88 11.90 25.39
C ASN A 85 -9.22 13.34 25.84
N GLN A 86 -9.71 14.21 24.96
CA GLN A 86 -9.92 15.64 25.27
C GLN A 86 -11.03 16.32 24.44
N PRO A 87 -12.24 16.56 25.01
CA PRO A 87 -12.68 16.12 26.34
C PRO A 87 -12.83 14.59 26.38
N VAL A 88 -12.77 13.98 27.57
CA VAL A 88 -12.95 12.52 27.67
C VAL A 88 -14.41 12.17 27.35
N VAL A 89 -14.61 11.42 26.27
CA VAL A 89 -15.94 10.94 25.82
C VAL A 89 -15.81 9.47 25.44
N ARG A 90 -16.85 8.66 25.71
CA ARG A 90 -16.99 7.28 25.26
C ARG A 90 -18.41 7.04 24.74
N VAL A 91 -18.55 6.52 23.52
CA VAL A 91 -19.83 6.23 22.86
C VAL A 91 -19.79 4.80 22.32
N LYS A 92 -20.90 4.07 22.44
CA LYS A 92 -21.11 2.77 21.80
C LYS A 92 -22.01 2.96 20.59
N THR A 93 -21.65 2.36 19.47
CA THR A 93 -22.42 2.38 18.23
C THR A 93 -22.59 0.98 17.69
#